data_AF-A0A227IZS0-F1
#
_entry.id   AF-A0A227IZS0-F1
#
_cell.length_a   1.000
_cell.length_b   1.000
_cell.length_c   1.000
_cell.angle_alpha   90.00
_cell.angle_beta   90.00
_cell.angle_gamma   90.00
#
_symmetry.space_group_name_H-M   'P 1'
#
loop_
_entity.id
_entity.type
_entity.pdbx_description
1 polymer ?
#
loop_
_entity_poly.entity_id
_entity_poly.type
_entity_poly.pdbx_seq_one_letter_code
_entity_poly.pdbx_strand_id
1 'polypeptide(L)'
;YGDVMSEADPYFWASKLHFSIADVSFYNYPYLFGFLFSKGIYAQREAKGENFYIDYVNLLRDTGNMMAEEVVEKHLSMDLTKPDFWQQS
;
A
#
# COMPACT_ATOMS: atom_id res chain seq x y z
N TYR A 1 13.48 -10.23 10.70
CA TYR A 1 14.13 -10.58 11.98
C TYR A 1 15.60 -10.93 11.81
N GLY A 2 16.04 -11.41 10.64
CA GLY A 2 17.46 -11.54 10.32
C GLY A 2 18.26 -12.31 11.38
N ASP A 3 19.50 -11.91 11.59
CA ASP A 3 20.40 -12.55 12.56
C ASP A 3 20.05 -12.22 14.03
N VAL A 4 19.00 -11.42 14.27
CA VAL A 4 18.62 -10.96 15.62
C VAL A 4 17.67 -11.93 16.33
N MET A 5 17.14 -12.94 15.62
CA MET A 5 16.38 -14.05 16.21
C MET A 5 17.17 -15.35 16.12
N SER A 6 17.22 -16.09 17.23
CA SER A 6 17.84 -17.41 17.31
C SER A 6 17.03 -18.49 16.58
N GLU A 7 15.70 -18.38 16.60
CA GLU A 7 14.77 -19.27 15.89
C GLU A 7 13.40 -18.59 15.69
N ALA A 8 12.60 -19.08 14.75
CA ALA A 8 11.23 -18.60 14.55
C ALA A 8 10.24 -19.35 15.45
N ASP A 9 9.20 -18.67 15.93
CA ASP A 9 8.10 -19.30 16.66
C ASP A 9 7.22 -20.14 15.69
N PRO A 10 7.21 -21.49 15.80
CA PRO A 10 6.45 -22.35 14.90
C PRO A 10 4.93 -22.20 15.07
N TYR A 11 4.46 -21.66 16.21
CA TYR A 11 3.05 -21.47 16.52
C TYR A 11 2.60 -20.00 16.41
N PHE A 12 3.44 -19.13 15.85
CA PHE A 12 3.11 -17.71 15.69
C PHE A 12 1.75 -17.52 15.00
N TRP A 13 1.46 -18.33 13.98
CA TRP A 13 0.18 -18.30 13.27
C TRP A 13 -1.02 -18.62 14.17
N ALA A 14 -0.89 -19.56 15.11
CA ALA A 14 -1.98 -19.94 16.01
C ALA A 14 -2.33 -18.83 17.02
N SER A 15 -1.40 -17.92 17.29
CA SER A 15 -1.59 -16.81 18.23
C SER A 15 -2.23 -15.56 17.61
N LYS A 16 -2.33 -15.46 16.28
CA LYS A 16 -2.85 -14.27 15.59
C LYS A 16 -4.34 -14.40 15.35
N LEU A 17 -5.12 -13.62 16.10
CA LEU A 17 -6.58 -13.55 15.98
C LEU A 17 -7.06 -13.33 14.54
N HIS A 18 -6.35 -12.54 13.72
CA HIS A 18 -6.72 -12.28 12.32
C HIS A 18 -6.77 -13.54 11.45
N PHE A 19 -6.03 -14.62 11.79
CA PHE A 19 -6.06 -15.87 11.04
C PHE A 19 -7.26 -16.76 11.38
N SER A 20 -8.00 -16.42 12.43
CA SER A 20 -9.21 -17.13 12.86
C SER A 20 -10.52 -16.44 12.41
N ILE A 21 -10.44 -15.32 11.69
CA ILE A 21 -11.61 -14.62 11.14
C ILE A 21 -11.98 -15.28 9.80
N ALA A 22 -12.89 -16.26 9.84
CA ALA A 22 -13.22 -17.09 8.68
C ALA A 22 -13.81 -16.30 7.49
N ASP A 23 -14.54 -15.22 7.76
CA ASP A 23 -15.25 -14.45 6.72
C ASP A 23 -14.34 -13.44 5.99
N VAL A 24 -13.12 -13.20 6.47
CA VAL A 24 -12.22 -12.16 5.93
C VAL A 24 -10.88 -12.78 5.55
N SER A 25 -10.78 -13.22 4.30
CA SER A 25 -9.50 -13.60 3.71
C SER A 25 -8.56 -12.39 3.61
N PHE A 26 -7.25 -12.63 3.77
CA PHE A 26 -6.18 -11.63 3.57
C PHE A 26 -6.30 -10.35 4.42
N TYR A 27 -6.86 -10.42 5.63
CA TYR A 27 -7.05 -9.27 6.53
C TYR A 27 -5.82 -8.34 6.69
N ASN A 28 -4.61 -8.90 6.72
CA ASN A 28 -3.39 -8.12 6.90
C ASN A 28 -2.95 -7.36 5.62
N TYR A 29 -3.42 -7.77 4.43
CA TYR A 29 -2.99 -7.19 3.16
C TYR A 29 -3.33 -5.70 3.03
N PRO A 30 -4.56 -5.23 3.33
CA PRO A 30 -4.89 -3.80 3.26
C PRO A 30 -3.99 -2.90 4.10
N TYR A 31 -3.45 -3.37 5.23
CA TYR A 31 -2.52 -2.61 6.05
C TYR A 31 -1.17 -2.39 5.36
N LEU A 32 -0.59 -3.47 4.82
CA LEU A 32 0.66 -3.39 4.08
C LEU A 32 0.49 -2.55 2.82
N PHE A 33 -0.56 -2.84 2.05
CA PHE A 33 -0.91 -2.09 0.85
C PHE A 33 -1.07 -0.60 1.17
N GLY A 34 -1.92 -0.23 2.13
CA GLY A 34 -2.19 1.16 2.48
C GLY A 34 -0.95 1.91 2.96
N PHE A 35 -0.08 1.25 3.75
CA PHE A 35 1.19 1.84 4.16
C PHE A 35 2.10 2.14 2.97
N LEU A 36 2.40 1.14 2.13
CA LEU A 36 3.27 1.30 0.96
C LEU A 36 2.66 2.28 -0.05
N PHE A 37 1.36 2.20 -0.28
CA PHE A 37 0.61 3.08 -1.16
C PHE A 37 0.70 4.54 -0.72
N SER A 38 0.50 4.82 0.57
CA SER A 38 0.62 6.18 1.11
C SER A 38 2.03 6.77 0.92
N LYS A 39 3.07 5.94 1.10
CA LYS A 39 4.45 6.33 0.86
C LYS A 39 4.73 6.56 -0.63
N GLY A 40 4.25 5.69 -1.51
CA GLY A 40 4.39 5.82 -2.97
C GLY A 40 3.72 7.08 -3.51
N ILE A 41 2.50 7.41 -3.04
CA ILE A 41 1.84 8.68 -3.35
C ILE A 41 2.72 9.85 -2.90
N TYR A 42 3.17 9.84 -1.63
CA TYR A 42 3.94 10.96 -1.10
C TYR A 42 5.29 11.15 -1.80
N ALA A 43 5.93 10.08 -2.27
CA ALA A 43 7.17 10.13 -3.05
C ALA A 43 7.02 10.94 -4.35
N GLN A 44 5.81 11.06 -4.91
CA GLN A 44 5.54 11.87 -6.10
C GLN A 44 5.57 13.37 -5.85
N ARG A 45 5.57 13.81 -4.58
CA ARG A 45 5.45 15.23 -4.22
C ARG A 45 6.53 16.11 -4.85
N GLU A 46 7.78 15.65 -4.84
CA GLU A 46 8.90 16.42 -5.40
C GLU A 46 8.80 16.51 -6.92
N ALA A 47 8.58 15.37 -7.60
CA ALA A 47 8.47 15.30 -9.05
C ALA A 47 7.29 16.11 -9.61
N LYS A 48 6.17 16.16 -8.89
CA LYS A 48 4.97 16.89 -9.31
C LYS A 48 4.92 18.36 -8.85
N GLY A 49 5.73 18.75 -7.88
CA GLY A 49 5.79 20.11 -7.36
C GLY A 49 4.42 20.64 -6.93
N GLU A 50 4.04 21.82 -7.44
CA GLU A 50 2.79 22.49 -7.09
C GLU A 50 1.53 21.71 -7.49
N ASN A 51 1.61 20.89 -8.54
CA ASN A 51 0.48 20.09 -9.02
C ASN A 51 0.14 18.93 -8.09
N PHE A 52 1.08 18.49 -7.24
CA PHE A 52 0.91 17.35 -6.35
C PHE A 52 -0.34 17.45 -5.49
N TYR A 53 -0.61 18.63 -4.92
CA TYR A 53 -1.76 18.80 -4.02
C TYR A 53 -3.09 18.56 -4.73
N ILE A 54 -3.23 19.06 -5.96
CA ILE A 54 -4.44 18.90 -6.77
C ILE A 54 -4.62 17.42 -7.14
N ASP A 55 -3.54 16.78 -7.61
CA ASP A 55 -3.55 15.35 -7.95
C ASP A 55 -3.88 14.48 -6.74
N TYR A 56 -3.32 14.79 -5.57
CA TYR A 56 -3.60 14.08 -4.31
C TYR A 56 -5.07 14.20 -3.90
N VAL A 57 -5.64 15.41 -3.96
CA VAL A 57 -7.05 15.62 -3.61
C VAL A 57 -7.98 14.88 -4.58
N ASN A 58 -7.67 14.90 -5.88
CA ASN A 58 -8.46 14.19 -6.88
C ASN A 58 -8.35 12.66 -6.72
N LEU A 59 -7.15 12.16 -6.39
CA LEU A 59 -6.92 10.76 -6.02
C LEU A 59 -7.79 10.33 -4.83
N LEU A 60 -7.84 11.14 -3.77
CA LEU A 60 -8.67 10.83 -2.59
C LEU A 60 -10.17 10.84 -2.92
N ARG A 61 -10.63 11.73 -3.79
CA ARG A 61 -12.05 11.78 -4.21
C ARG A 61 -12.47 10.55 -4.99
N ASP A 62 -11.59 10.01 -5.82
CA ASP A 62 -11.87 8.84 -6.66
C ASP A 62 -11.62 7.51 -5.92
N THR A 63 -10.98 7.55 -4.75
CA THR A 63 -10.78 6.38 -3.90
C THR A 63 -12.12 5.78 -3.46
N GLY A 64 -12.26 4.46 -3.58
CA GLY A 64 -13.48 3.72 -3.24
C GLY A 64 -14.51 3.65 -4.38
N ASN A 65 -14.31 4.39 -5.47
CA ASN A 65 -15.16 4.34 -6.67
C ASN A 65 -14.45 3.72 -7.89
N MET A 66 -13.16 3.43 -7.77
CA MET A 66 -12.28 2.95 -8.84
C MET A 66 -11.31 1.90 -8.30
N MET A 67 -10.72 1.08 -9.19
CA MET A 67 -9.62 0.19 -8.82
C MET A 67 -8.37 1.01 -8.47
N ALA A 68 -7.53 0.49 -7.58
CA ALA A 68 -6.36 1.23 -7.11
C ALA A 68 -5.36 1.53 -8.25
N GLU A 69 -5.22 0.60 -9.19
CA GLU A 69 -4.43 0.73 -10.41
C GLU A 69 -4.92 1.93 -11.25
N GLU A 70 -6.23 2.02 -11.48
CA GLU A 70 -6.85 3.08 -12.29
C GLU A 70 -6.71 4.45 -11.61
N VAL A 71 -6.84 4.49 -10.28
CA VAL A 71 -6.67 5.72 -9.49
C VAL A 71 -5.24 6.25 -9.62
N VAL A 72 -4.25 5.38 -9.51
CA VAL A 72 -2.83 5.76 -9.61
C VAL A 72 -2.46 6.16 -11.04
N GLU A 73 -2.92 5.41 -12.04
CA GLU A 73 -2.68 5.74 -13.44
C GLU A 73 -3.27 7.12 -13.78
N LYS A 74 -4.53 7.35 -13.41
CA LYS A 74 -5.27 8.58 -13.72
C LYS A 74 -4.63 9.83 -13.08
N HIS A 75 -4.28 9.77 -11.80
CA HIS A 75 -3.87 10.97 -11.04
C HIS A 75 -2.36 11.12 -10.92
N LEU A 76 -1.61 10.02 -10.94
CA LEU A 76 -0.16 10.02 -10.76
C LEU A 76 0.60 9.63 -12.03
N SER A 77 -0.07 9.14 -13.07
CA SER A 77 0.56 8.67 -14.32
C SER A 77 1.59 7.58 -14.08
N MET A 78 1.29 6.69 -13.12
CA MET A 78 2.13 5.55 -12.75
C MET A 78 1.37 4.23 -12.89
N ASP A 79 2.11 3.14 -13.09
CA ASP A 79 1.58 1.79 -13.15
C ASP A 79 1.83 1.06 -11.83
N LEU A 80 0.75 0.79 -11.09
CA LEU A 80 0.78 0.15 -9.78
C LEU A 80 1.22 -1.33 -9.85
N THR A 81 1.15 -1.95 -11.03
CA THR A 81 1.63 -3.32 -11.27
C THR A 81 3.15 -3.40 -11.45
N LYS A 82 3.83 -2.25 -11.57
CA LYS A 82 5.28 -2.18 -11.77
C LYS A 82 6.02 -1.96 -10.45
N PRO A 83 7.22 -2.54 -10.29
CA PRO A 83 8.04 -2.33 -9.09
C PRO A 83 8.39 -0.86 -8.84
N ASP A 84 8.49 -0.04 -9.89
CA ASP A 84 8.93 1.35 -9.82
C ASP A 84 8.09 2.19 -8.85
N PHE A 85 6.76 2.01 -8.84
CA PHE A 85 5.88 2.70 -7.90
C PHE A 85 6.20 2.36 -6.42
N TRP A 86 6.60 1.12 -6.16
CA TRP A 86 6.83 0.61 -4.81
C TRP A 86 8.24 0.87 -4.29
N GLN A 87 9.22 0.96 -5.20
CA GLN A 87 10.64 1.12 -4.87
C GLN A 87 11.09 2.57 -4.72
N GLN A 88 10.29 3.54 -5.16
CA GLN A 88 10.57 4.97 -5.01
C GLN A 88 10.41 5.51 -3.58
N SER A 89 10.06 4.68 -2.59
CA SER A 89 9.69 5.08 -1.24
C SER A 89 10.54 4.48 -0.12
#